data_AF-A0A7R9KYP8-F1
#
_entry.id   AF-A0A7R9KYP8-F1
#
_cell.length_a   1.000
_cell.length_b   1.000
_cell.length_c   1.000
_cell.angle_alpha   90.00
_cell.angle_beta   90.00
_cell.angle_gamma   90.00
#
_symmetry.space_group_name_H-M   'P 1'
#
loop_
_entity.id
_entity.type
_entity.pdbx_description
1 polymer ?
#
loop_
_entity_poly.entity_id
_entity_poly.type
_entity_poly.pdbx_seq_one_letter_code
_entity_poly.pdbx_strand_id
1 'polypeptide(L)'
;HFNLLIVENLRSDTLTKPSDGMRRAIADAVVGDSMYIEDPTVIELESYAAKIMGKEAAIFVPSGTMSNLVAVMAHTWERGAEILLGDCSHIHINEQGNIGTIAHVHSRTLTNKSDGTFSIDELVSKIRYNVDSLFPNTALY
;
A
#
# COMPACT_ATOMS: atom_id res chain seq x y z
N HIS A 1 -12.75 43.44 -4.14
CA HIS A 1 -13.79 42.40 -4.09
C HIS A 1 -13.38 41.29 -5.05
N PHE A 2 -12.50 40.39 -4.61
CA PHE A 2 -12.12 39.22 -5.40
C PHE A 2 -13.08 38.09 -5.04
N ASN A 3 -13.89 37.67 -6.02
CA ASN A 3 -14.74 36.50 -5.91
C ASN A 3 -13.86 35.27 -5.64
N LEU A 4 -14.03 34.67 -4.46
CA LEU A 4 -13.64 33.28 -4.22
C LEU A 4 -14.57 32.40 -5.06
N LEU A 5 -14.16 32.08 -6.28
CA LEU A 5 -14.66 30.91 -6.96
C LEU A 5 -14.13 29.70 -6.19
N ILE A 6 -15.01 29.02 -5.46
CA ILE A 6 -14.76 27.64 -5.03
C ILE A 6 -14.69 26.83 -6.32
N VAL A 7 -13.49 26.60 -6.82
CA VAL A 7 -13.26 25.68 -7.94
C VAL A 7 -13.37 24.27 -7.38
N GLU A 8 -14.51 23.64 -7.60
CA GLU A 8 -14.68 22.20 -7.32
C GLU A 8 -13.71 21.41 -8.22
N ASN A 9 -12.66 20.86 -7.63
CA ASN A 9 -11.65 20.09 -8.34
C ASN A 9 -11.90 18.60 -8.13
N LEU A 10 -12.62 17.99 -9.09
CA LEU A 10 -13.06 16.59 -9.05
C LEU A 10 -12.03 15.60 -9.66
N ARG A 11 -10.77 16.00 -9.82
CA ARG A 11 -9.75 15.14 -10.44
C ARG A 11 -9.33 13.97 -9.56
N SER A 12 -9.20 14.22 -8.25
CA SER A 12 -8.82 13.22 -7.25
C SER A 12 -9.04 13.79 -5.85
N ASP A 13 -9.37 12.90 -4.92
CA ASP A 13 -9.43 13.14 -3.47
C ASP A 13 -8.06 13.47 -2.85
N THR A 14 -6.94 13.09 -3.47
CA THR A 14 -5.58 13.43 -3.04
C THR A 14 -5.31 14.94 -2.99
N LEU A 15 -6.18 15.74 -3.61
CA LEU A 15 -6.10 17.21 -3.60
C LEU A 15 -6.70 17.84 -2.33
N THR A 16 -7.24 17.02 -1.44
CA THR A 16 -7.79 17.47 -0.14
C THR A 16 -6.73 18.24 0.64
N LYS A 17 -7.14 19.37 1.24
CA LYS A 17 -6.26 20.19 2.08
C LYS A 17 -6.59 19.97 3.56
N PRO A 18 -5.59 20.01 4.46
CA PRO A 18 -5.84 19.95 5.90
C PRO A 18 -6.80 21.06 6.35
N SER A 19 -7.83 20.67 7.09
CA SER A 19 -8.75 21.60 7.76
C SER A 19 -8.04 22.37 8.87
N ASP A 20 -8.64 23.45 9.36
CA ASP A 20 -8.04 24.24 10.45
C ASP A 20 -7.85 23.41 11.73
N GLY A 21 -8.76 22.48 12.02
CA GLY A 21 -8.63 21.56 13.15
C GLY A 21 -7.42 20.63 12.99
N MET A 22 -7.22 20.08 11.78
CA MET A 22 -6.07 19.25 11.48
C MET A 22 -4.76 20.04 11.55
N ARG A 23 -4.75 21.28 11.07
CA ARG A 23 -3.56 22.16 11.16
C ARG A 23 -3.16 22.47 12.60
N ARG A 24 -4.14 22.71 13.49
CA ARG A 24 -3.88 22.88 14.92
C ARG A 24 -3.33 21.59 15.54
N ALA A 25 -3.98 20.45 15.29
CA ALA A 25 -3.50 19.16 15.79
C ALA A 25 -2.06 18.84 15.36
N ILE A 26 -1.70 19.14 14.10
CA ILE A 26 -0.31 19.01 13.61
C ILE A 26 0.64 19.96 14.36
N ALA A 27 0.24 21.22 14.56
CA ALA A 27 1.07 22.21 15.24
C ALA A 27 1.28 21.90 16.73
N ASP A 28 0.30 21.29 17.38
CA ASP A 28 0.30 20.96 18.81
C ASP A 28 0.82 19.53 19.10
N ALA A 29 1.13 18.73 18.06
CA ALA A 29 1.56 17.35 18.21
C ALA A 29 2.88 17.23 19.00
N VAL A 30 2.93 16.27 19.93
CA VAL A 30 4.17 15.93 20.63
C VAL A 30 4.98 15.02 19.72
N VAL A 31 6.12 15.50 19.26
CA VAL A 31 7.00 14.79 18.32
C VAL A 31 8.26 14.29 19.02
N GLY A 32 8.87 13.27 18.44
CA GLY A 32 10.12 12.68 18.91
C GLY A 32 10.88 12.03 17.76
N ASP A 33 11.85 11.18 18.08
CA ASP A 33 12.60 10.45 17.05
C ASP A 33 11.91 9.12 16.72
N SER A 34 11.29 9.04 15.54
CA SER A 34 10.61 7.82 15.08
C SER A 34 11.57 6.65 14.84
N MET A 35 12.86 6.88 14.57
CA MET A 35 13.85 5.82 14.37
C MET A 35 14.16 5.06 15.67
N TYR A 36 14.05 5.75 16.81
CA TYR A 36 14.26 5.17 18.14
C TYR A 36 12.94 4.82 18.85
N ILE A 37 11.80 4.93 18.16
CA ILE A 37 10.46 4.68 18.73
C ILE A 37 10.18 5.64 19.91
N GLU A 38 10.56 6.90 19.73
CA GLU A 38 10.40 7.95 20.75
C GLU A 38 9.40 9.04 20.33
N ASP A 39 8.75 8.91 19.16
CA ASP A 39 7.71 9.83 18.72
C ASP A 39 6.32 9.39 19.24
N PRO A 40 5.74 10.08 20.25
CA PRO A 40 4.48 9.66 20.85
C PRO A 40 3.30 9.75 19.90
N THR A 41 3.31 10.73 18.98
CA THR A 41 2.21 10.94 18.02
C THR A 41 2.17 9.81 16.99
N VAL A 42 3.33 9.38 16.49
CA VAL A 42 3.43 8.22 15.58
C VAL A 42 2.99 6.94 16.29
N ILE A 43 3.46 6.70 17.51
CA ILE A 43 3.09 5.51 18.30
C ILE A 43 1.58 5.46 18.55
N GLU A 44 0.96 6.59 18.90
CA GLU A 44 -0.48 6.67 19.10
C GLU A 44 -1.23 6.37 17.80
N LEU A 45 -0.82 6.96 16.68
CA LEU A 45 -1.43 6.72 15.36
C LEU A 45 -1.36 5.24 14.96
N GLU A 46 -0.19 4.62 15.08
CA GLU A 46 0.03 3.21 14.74
C GLU A 46 -0.76 2.29 15.67
N SER A 47 -0.74 2.54 16.98
CA SER A 47 -1.50 1.76 17.96
C SER A 47 -3.01 1.86 17.72
N TYR A 48 -3.49 3.07 17.40
CA TYR A 48 -4.88 3.29 17.05
C TYR A 48 -5.26 2.56 15.76
N ALA A 49 -4.44 2.68 14.71
CA ALA A 49 -4.65 1.99 13.44
C ALA A 49 -4.67 0.46 13.60
N ALA A 50 -3.72 -0.11 14.33
CA ALA A 50 -3.67 -1.54 14.64
C ALA A 50 -4.96 -2.00 15.35
N LYS A 51 -5.40 -1.24 16.36
CA LYS A 51 -6.60 -1.52 17.13
C LYS A 51 -7.87 -1.52 16.27
N ILE A 52 -8.08 -0.50 15.44
CA ILE A 52 -9.31 -0.43 14.61
C ILE A 52 -9.33 -1.47 13.49
N MET A 53 -8.16 -1.90 13.02
CA MET A 53 -8.03 -2.94 11.99
C MET A 53 -7.99 -4.36 12.57
N GLY A 54 -7.99 -4.51 13.90
CA GLY A 54 -7.86 -5.81 14.57
C GLY A 54 -6.54 -6.51 14.26
N LYS A 55 -5.44 -5.76 14.15
CA LYS A 55 -4.09 -6.26 13.87
C LYS A 55 -3.17 -6.04 15.07
N GLU A 56 -2.11 -6.82 15.14
CA GLU A 56 -1.13 -6.76 16.23
C GLU A 56 -0.28 -5.47 16.18
N ALA A 57 -0.01 -4.97 14.98
CA ALA A 57 0.78 -3.77 14.75
C ALA A 57 0.36 -3.04 13.48
N ALA A 58 0.77 -1.78 13.37
CA ALA A 58 0.71 -0.97 12.16
C ALA A 58 2.01 -0.17 12.04
N ILE A 59 2.30 0.35 10.86
CA ILE A 59 3.45 1.21 10.61
C ILE A 59 3.03 2.41 9.77
N PHE A 60 3.43 3.61 10.19
CA PHE A 60 3.24 4.82 9.42
C PHE A 60 4.30 4.93 8.32
N VAL A 61 3.84 5.16 7.09
CA VAL A 61 4.73 5.36 5.94
C VAL A 61 4.31 6.60 5.14
N PRO A 62 5.25 7.27 4.44
CA PRO A 62 4.98 8.52 3.73
C PRO A 62 3.96 8.45 2.59
N SER A 63 3.71 7.27 2.01
CA SER A 63 2.79 7.12 0.87
C SER A 63 2.18 5.72 0.78
N GLY A 64 1.03 5.61 0.10
CA GLY A 64 0.39 4.32 -0.21
C GLY A 64 1.28 3.42 -1.07
N THR A 65 2.03 3.99 -2.02
CA THR A 65 3.02 3.27 -2.83
C THR A 65 4.12 2.64 -1.96
N MET A 66 4.61 3.36 -0.94
CA MET A 66 5.60 2.79 -0.02
C MET A 66 4.97 1.71 0.89
N SER A 67 3.71 1.91 1.32
CA SER A 67 2.96 0.92 2.10
C SER A 67 2.84 -0.41 1.34
N ASN A 68 2.41 -0.36 0.08
CA ASN A 68 2.31 -1.54 -0.78
C ASN A 68 3.66 -2.19 -1.02
N LEU A 69 4.71 -1.41 -1.30
CA LEU A 69 6.05 -1.95 -1.52
C LEU A 69 6.59 -2.66 -0.26
N VAL A 70 6.45 -2.05 0.92
CA VAL A 70 6.84 -2.67 2.19
C VAL A 70 6.04 -3.94 2.43
N ALA A 71 4.73 -3.93 2.17
CA ALA A 71 3.88 -5.12 2.31
C ALA A 71 4.34 -6.25 1.40
N VAL A 72 4.61 -5.97 0.12
CA VAL A 72 5.14 -6.97 -0.82
C VAL A 72 6.47 -7.50 -0.31
N MET A 73 7.42 -6.64 0.03
CA MET A 73 8.74 -7.06 0.53
C MET A 73 8.66 -7.89 1.82
N ALA A 74 7.73 -7.57 2.72
CA ALA A 74 7.52 -8.34 3.95
C ALA A 74 6.91 -9.73 3.70
N HIS A 75 6.10 -9.87 2.65
CA HIS A 75 5.47 -11.13 2.27
C HIS A 75 6.29 -11.98 1.29
N THR A 76 7.22 -11.37 0.55
CA THR A 76 8.07 -12.06 -0.42
C THR A 76 9.49 -12.20 0.11
N TRP A 77 9.80 -13.35 0.69
CA TRP A 77 11.10 -13.65 1.29
C TRP A 77 12.17 -14.11 0.29
N GLU A 78 11.76 -14.53 -0.92
CA GLU A 78 12.65 -15.01 -1.99
C GLU A 78 12.75 -13.99 -3.15
N ARG A 79 13.98 -13.67 -3.56
CA ARG A 79 14.23 -12.86 -4.76
C ARG A 79 13.89 -13.66 -6.01
N GLY A 80 13.19 -13.04 -6.96
CA GLY A 80 12.71 -13.73 -8.15
C GLY A 80 11.40 -14.49 -7.93
N ALA A 81 10.82 -14.45 -6.72
CA ALA A 81 9.46 -14.92 -6.50
C ALA A 81 8.44 -14.06 -7.27
N GLU A 82 7.21 -14.57 -7.39
CA GLU A 82 6.08 -13.85 -7.97
C GLU A 82 4.97 -13.58 -6.95
N ILE A 83 4.22 -12.52 -7.21
CA ILE A 83 2.94 -12.24 -6.53
C ILE A 83 1.80 -12.26 -7.53
N LEU A 84 0.64 -12.76 -7.09
CA LEU A 84 -0.60 -12.71 -7.84
C LEU A 84 -1.38 -11.46 -7.46
N LEU A 85 -1.82 -10.70 -8.47
CA LEU A 85 -2.58 -9.47 -8.28
C LEU A 85 -3.49 -9.21 -9.48
N GLY A 86 -4.48 -8.32 -9.32
CA GLY A 86 -5.35 -7.92 -10.43
C GLY A 86 -4.61 -7.07 -11.48
N ASP A 87 -4.92 -7.28 -12.76
CA ASP A 87 -4.36 -6.51 -13.89
C ASP A 87 -4.67 -5.00 -13.85
N CYS A 88 -5.70 -4.61 -13.09
CA CYS A 88 -6.09 -3.22 -12.85
C CYS A 88 -5.61 -2.67 -11.50
N SER A 89 -4.83 -3.43 -10.72
CA SER A 89 -4.38 -3.02 -9.39
C SER A 89 -3.38 -1.85 -9.43
N HIS A 90 -3.41 -1.02 -8.38
CA HIS A 90 -2.52 0.13 -8.26
C HIS A 90 -1.04 -0.27 -8.26
N ILE A 91 -0.69 -1.36 -7.56
CA ILE A 91 0.65 -1.95 -7.52
C ILE A 91 1.17 -2.25 -8.94
N HIS A 92 0.30 -2.76 -9.81
CA HIS A 92 0.68 -3.12 -11.17
C HIS A 92 0.82 -1.91 -12.10
N ILE A 93 -0.13 -0.98 -12.07
CA ILE A 93 -0.25 0.10 -13.08
C ILE A 93 0.45 1.39 -12.63
N ASN A 94 0.29 1.79 -11.37
CA ASN A 94 0.52 3.19 -10.94
C ASN A 94 1.72 3.37 -10.02
N GLU A 95 2.54 2.32 -9.82
CA GLU A 95 3.69 2.35 -8.91
C GLU A 95 5.03 2.14 -9.62
N GLN A 96 5.08 2.43 -10.93
CA GLN A 96 6.29 2.44 -11.75
C GLN A 96 7.04 1.09 -11.73
N GLY A 97 6.32 -0.01 -11.49
CA GLY A 97 6.91 -1.34 -11.38
C GLY A 97 7.89 -1.47 -10.20
N ASN A 98 7.69 -0.72 -9.12
CA ASN A 98 8.54 -0.73 -7.92
C ASN A 98 8.78 -2.15 -7.35
N ILE A 99 7.80 -3.05 -7.41
CA ILE A 99 7.97 -4.43 -6.95
C ILE A 99 9.01 -5.20 -7.78
N GLY A 100 9.08 -4.95 -9.09
CA GLY A 100 10.08 -5.56 -9.95
C GLY A 100 11.45 -4.93 -9.76
N THR A 101 11.51 -3.60 -9.69
CA THR A 101 12.77 -2.84 -9.68
C THR A 101 13.44 -2.80 -8.30
N ILE A 102 12.66 -2.78 -7.20
CA ILE A 102 13.15 -2.66 -5.83
C ILE A 102 13.00 -3.98 -5.08
N ALA A 103 11.81 -4.58 -5.09
CA ALA A 103 11.57 -5.83 -4.35
C ALA A 103 12.13 -7.07 -5.06
N HIS A 104 12.49 -6.97 -6.35
CA HIS A 104 12.94 -8.09 -7.19
C HIS A 104 11.87 -9.20 -7.29
N VAL A 105 10.62 -8.78 -7.43
CA VAL A 105 9.44 -9.63 -7.45
C VAL A 105 8.75 -9.51 -8.81
N HIS A 106 8.40 -10.66 -9.39
CA HIS A 106 7.65 -10.73 -10.63
C HIS A 106 6.15 -10.50 -10.39
N SER A 107 5.53 -9.64 -11.21
CA SER A 107 4.09 -9.44 -11.20
C SER A 107 3.41 -10.46 -12.09
N ARG A 108 2.53 -11.29 -11.56
CA ARG A 108 1.67 -12.17 -12.37
C ARG A 108 0.21 -11.80 -12.19
N THR A 109 -0.40 -11.35 -13.27
CA THR A 109 -1.73 -10.74 -13.19
C THR A 109 -2.87 -11.75 -13.29
N LEU A 110 -4.00 -11.39 -12.69
CA LEU A 110 -5.33 -11.99 -12.79
C LEU A 110 -6.26 -10.99 -13.45
N THR A 111 -7.24 -11.47 -14.24
CA THR A 111 -8.19 -10.55 -14.86
C THR A 111 -9.16 -9.99 -13.82
N ASN A 112 -9.15 -8.68 -13.64
CA ASN A 112 -10.14 -8.02 -12.79
C ASN A 112 -11.54 -8.08 -13.44
N LYS A 113 -12.55 -8.37 -12.63
CA LYS A 113 -13.96 -8.18 -12.95
C LYS A 113 -14.33 -6.70 -12.81
N SER A 114 -15.50 -6.33 -13.33
CA SER A 114 -16.00 -4.94 -13.27
C SER A 114 -16.21 -4.41 -11.85
N ASP A 115 -16.34 -5.28 -10.85
CA ASP A 115 -16.47 -4.92 -9.43
C ASP A 115 -15.13 -4.83 -8.69
N GLY A 116 -14.00 -5.01 -9.39
CA GLY A 116 -12.65 -4.98 -8.83
C GLY A 116 -12.18 -6.32 -8.25
N THR A 117 -13.05 -7.34 -8.15
CA THR A 117 -12.65 -8.69 -7.73
C THR A 117 -11.97 -9.45 -8.87
N PHE A 118 -11.49 -10.66 -8.62
CA PHE A 118 -10.99 -11.59 -9.63
C PHE A 118 -11.47 -13.02 -9.33
N SER A 119 -11.28 -13.94 -10.27
CA SER A 119 -11.71 -15.34 -10.10
C SER A 119 -10.80 -16.08 -9.12
N ILE A 120 -11.39 -16.71 -8.09
CA ILE A 120 -10.64 -17.58 -7.17
C ILE A 120 -10.12 -18.82 -7.89
N ASP A 121 -10.88 -19.37 -8.83
CA ASP A 121 -10.42 -20.52 -9.62
C ASP A 121 -9.20 -20.15 -10.47
N GLU A 122 -9.19 -18.94 -11.04
CA GLU A 122 -8.04 -18.44 -11.78
C GLU A 122 -6.83 -18.23 -10.86
N LEU A 123 -7.04 -17.61 -9.70
CA LEU A 123 -6.02 -17.44 -8.67
C LEU A 123 -5.37 -18.78 -8.32
N VAL A 124 -6.17 -19.77 -7.91
CA VAL A 124 -5.69 -21.11 -7.53
C VAL A 124 -4.96 -21.78 -8.69
N SER A 125 -5.47 -21.67 -9.92
CA SER A 125 -4.81 -22.24 -11.11
C SER A 125 -3.44 -21.63 -11.41
N LYS A 126 -3.18 -20.41 -10.94
CA LYS A 126 -1.93 -19.69 -11.18
C LYS A 126 -0.93 -19.85 -10.04
N ILE A 127 -1.30 -20.35 -8.87
CA ILE A 127 -0.33 -20.59 -7.78
C ILE A 127 0.72 -21.61 -8.23
N ARG A 128 2.00 -21.26 -8.04
CA ARG A 128 3.16 -22.12 -8.29
C ARG A 128 3.93 -22.32 -7.00
N TYR A 129 4.18 -23.57 -6.65
CA TYR A 129 5.05 -23.92 -5.53
C TYR A 129 5.95 -25.08 -5.92
N ASN A 130 7.26 -24.84 -6.04
CA ASN A 130 8.26 -25.85 -6.40
C ASN A 130 7.88 -26.70 -7.63
N VAL A 131 7.24 -26.08 -8.62
CA VAL A 131 6.76 -26.77 -9.82
C VAL A 131 7.93 -27.14 -10.74
N ASP A 132 8.83 -26.19 -10.98
CA ASP A 132 10.06 -26.34 -11.78
C ASP A 132 11.03 -25.22 -11.41
N SER A 133 12.34 -25.45 -11.47
CA SER A 133 13.36 -24.43 -11.14
C SER A 133 13.41 -23.26 -12.13
N LEU A 134 12.79 -23.39 -13.30
CA LEU A 134 12.67 -22.33 -14.30
C LEU A 134 11.51 -21.37 -14.01
N PHE A 135 10.57 -21.71 -13.13
CA PHE A 135 9.43 -20.85 -12.80
C PHE A 135 9.59 -20.18 -11.43
N PRO A 136 9.14 -18.92 -11.29
CA PRO A 136 9.10 -18.26 -10.00
C PRO A 136 8.08 -18.94 -9.06
N ASN A 137 8.43 -19.04 -7.78
CA ASN A 137 7.51 -19.46 -6.73
C ASN A 137 6.51 -18.33 -6.42
N THR A 138 5.23 -18.66 -6.24
CA THR A 138 4.22 -17.71 -5.77
C THR A 138 4.37 -17.50 -4.28
N ALA A 139 4.67 -16.26 -3.86
CA ALA A 139 4.91 -15.90 -2.46
C ALA A 139 3.77 -15.12 -1.81
N LEU A 140 2.91 -14.46 -2.60
CA LEU A 140 1.72 -13.75 -2.13
C LEU A 140 0.57 -13.96 -3.12
N TYR A 141 -0.62 -14.26 -2.60
CA TYR A 141 -1.85 -14.52 -3.34
C TYR A 141 -3.08 -14.08 -2.55
#